data_AF-A0A832ZB47-F1
#
_entry.id   AF-A0A832ZB47-F1
#
_cell.length_a   1.000
_cell.length_b   1.000
_cell.length_c   1.000
_cell.angle_alpha   90.00
_cell.angle_beta   90.00
_cell.angle_gamma   90.00
#
_symmetry.space_group_name_H-M   'P 1'
#
loop_
_entity.id
_entity.type
_entity.pdbx_description
1 polymer ?
#
loop_
_entity_poly.entity_id
_entity_poly.type
_entity_poly.pdbx_seq_one_letter_code
_entity_poly.pdbx_strand_id
1 'polypeptide(L)'
;MKKIYSKLGRLADLKRVADFLQDFTGFIKVDQGILFYLDSKLIASMWKGETVDIRDIFRRLPGEFLIEVYQCSRGELKEMLGRGILPEVEEETSVRRVLLDSYNTIYNYIDSNSYEVTVIPKRYSSDRGIVIFKDREEILGVYHSKDKTLEGSRALSKIKAIFAVSEVKGLIREISEEEIKEYMRTYPKGILKRFISLEDLLKEIKSRAPDKVLYNDSLMDILTEEPSLIEINGSMYIVSKDRKVVYAFFGDYRGDKAYRYIKNYCLFRDMEIKIYSLNSEEYRMFRDFKDIKVKG
;
A
#
# COMPACT_ATOMS: atom_id res chain seq x y z
N MET A 1 5.44 1.18 -33.55
CA MET A 1 4.63 -0.07 -33.65
C MET A 1 5.41 -1.17 -34.37
N LYS A 2 5.30 -2.42 -33.92
CA LYS A 2 5.99 -3.58 -34.53
C LYS A 2 5.02 -4.73 -34.78
N LYS A 3 4.94 -5.22 -36.02
CA LYS A 3 4.22 -6.46 -36.34
C LYS A 3 5.01 -7.65 -35.80
N ILE A 4 4.38 -8.46 -34.96
CA ILE A 4 5.02 -9.61 -34.29
C ILE A 4 4.47 -10.96 -34.74
N TYR A 5 3.29 -10.98 -35.37
CA TYR A 5 2.67 -12.20 -35.86
C TYR A 5 1.77 -11.93 -37.06
N SER A 6 1.70 -12.88 -37.98
CA SER A 6 0.78 -12.85 -39.13
C SER A 6 0.44 -14.26 -39.58
N LYS A 7 -0.84 -14.56 -39.73
CA LYS A 7 -1.29 -15.85 -40.24
C LYS A 7 -2.68 -15.73 -40.86
N LEU A 8 -2.91 -16.39 -42.00
CA LEU A 8 -4.26 -16.67 -42.48
C LEU A 8 -4.86 -17.81 -41.65
N GLY A 9 -5.99 -17.58 -41.01
CA GLY A 9 -6.57 -18.54 -40.09
C GLY A 9 -8.07 -18.37 -39.89
N ARG A 10 -8.61 -19.14 -38.94
CA ARG A 10 -10.03 -19.11 -38.57
C ARG A 10 -10.18 -18.60 -37.14
N LEU A 11 -11.41 -18.47 -36.66
CA LEU A 11 -11.70 -18.01 -35.30
C LEU A 11 -10.99 -18.85 -34.21
N ALA A 12 -10.80 -20.15 -34.43
CA ALA A 12 -10.06 -21.03 -33.53
C ALA A 12 -8.54 -20.71 -33.48
N ASP A 13 -7.96 -20.20 -34.56
CA ASP A 13 -6.58 -19.70 -34.57
C ASP A 13 -6.50 -18.37 -33.82
N LEU A 14 -7.48 -17.48 -33.99
CA LEU A 14 -7.52 -16.20 -33.27
C LEU A 14 -7.57 -16.39 -31.75
N LYS A 15 -8.38 -17.33 -31.26
CA LYS A 15 -8.42 -17.70 -29.83
C LYS A 15 -7.06 -18.15 -29.33
N ARG A 16 -6.40 -19.06 -30.05
CA ARG A 16 -5.06 -19.55 -29.70
C ARG A 16 -4.01 -18.42 -29.70
N VAL A 17 -4.11 -17.49 -30.64
CA VAL A 17 -3.24 -16.31 -30.68
C VAL A 17 -3.49 -15.42 -29.46
N ALA A 18 -4.75 -15.14 -29.11
CA ALA A 18 -5.09 -14.36 -27.92
C ALA A 18 -4.60 -15.04 -26.62
N ASP A 19 -4.74 -16.37 -26.52
CA ASP A 19 -4.28 -17.15 -25.36
C ASP A 19 -2.74 -17.11 -25.19
N PHE A 20 -2.00 -16.98 -26.30
CA PHE A 20 -0.54 -16.91 -26.31
C PHE A 20 0.00 -15.50 -25.95
N LEU A 21 -0.80 -14.46 -26.11
CA LEU A 21 -0.39 -13.07 -25.91
C LEU A 21 -0.41 -12.68 -24.43
N GLN A 22 0.55 -13.20 -23.66
CA GLN A 22 0.81 -12.82 -22.26
C GLN A 22 1.49 -11.45 -22.17
N ASP A 23 1.03 -10.62 -21.23
CA ASP A 23 1.51 -9.25 -20.99
C ASP A 23 1.57 -8.38 -22.27
N PHE A 24 0.59 -8.58 -23.16
CA PHE A 24 0.55 -7.93 -24.47
C PHE A 24 -0.16 -6.59 -24.42
N THR A 25 0.55 -5.54 -24.83
CA THR A 25 -0.03 -4.24 -25.17
C THR A 25 0.13 -4.01 -26.66
N GLY A 26 -0.98 -3.73 -27.34
CA GLY A 26 -1.02 -3.67 -28.79
C GLY A 26 -2.40 -3.91 -29.35
N PHE A 27 -2.48 -4.27 -30.63
CA PHE A 27 -3.74 -4.62 -31.26
C PHE A 27 -3.61 -5.84 -32.17
N ILE A 28 -4.73 -6.54 -32.33
CA ILE A 28 -4.88 -7.62 -33.28
C ILE A 28 -5.82 -7.13 -34.38
N LYS A 29 -5.33 -7.11 -35.61
CA LYS A 29 -6.13 -6.81 -36.80
C LYS A 29 -6.66 -8.12 -37.39
N VAL A 30 -7.97 -8.17 -37.62
CA VAL A 30 -8.69 -9.30 -38.19
C VAL A 30 -9.61 -8.80 -39.29
N ASP A 31 -9.19 -8.98 -40.54
CA ASP A 31 -9.90 -8.40 -41.70
C ASP A 31 -10.12 -6.87 -41.54
N GLN A 32 -11.38 -6.42 -41.44
CA GLN A 32 -11.74 -5.01 -41.20
C GLN A 32 -11.96 -4.67 -39.72
N GLY A 33 -11.75 -5.65 -38.83
CA GLY A 33 -11.83 -5.50 -37.39
C GLY A 33 -10.46 -5.25 -36.74
N ILE A 34 -10.46 -4.49 -35.65
CA ILE A 34 -9.28 -4.25 -34.81
C ILE A 34 -9.66 -4.49 -33.35
N LEU A 35 -8.88 -5.29 -32.65
CA LEU A 35 -9.04 -5.63 -31.24
C LEU A 35 -7.87 -5.02 -30.46
N PHE A 36 -8.14 -4.11 -29.55
CA PHE A 36 -7.11 -3.40 -28.78
C PHE A 36 -6.93 -4.05 -27.42
N TYR A 37 -5.68 -4.28 -27.06
CA TYR A 37 -5.28 -4.93 -25.81
C TYR A 37 -4.34 -4.05 -25.01
N LEU A 38 -4.60 -3.98 -23.70
CA LEU A 38 -3.74 -3.39 -22.71
C LEU A 38 -3.45 -4.44 -21.65
N ASP A 39 -2.18 -4.80 -21.47
CA ASP A 39 -1.77 -5.81 -20.51
C ASP A 39 -2.56 -7.13 -20.62
N SER A 40 -2.74 -7.61 -21.86
CA SER A 40 -3.53 -8.79 -22.25
C SER A 40 -5.03 -8.71 -22.01
N LYS A 41 -5.57 -7.58 -21.53
CA LYS A 41 -7.01 -7.34 -21.45
C LYS A 41 -7.49 -6.64 -22.72
N LEU A 42 -8.55 -7.15 -23.33
CA LEU A 42 -9.25 -6.45 -24.40
C LEU A 42 -9.91 -5.20 -23.81
N ILE A 43 -9.57 -4.04 -24.35
CA ILE A 43 -10.05 -2.73 -23.87
C ILE A 43 -10.99 -2.05 -24.87
N ALA A 44 -10.86 -2.35 -26.16
CA ALA A 44 -11.73 -1.84 -27.19
C ALA A 44 -11.74 -2.78 -28.40
N SER A 45 -12.83 -2.75 -29.15
CA SER A 45 -12.98 -3.45 -30.42
C SER A 45 -13.62 -2.52 -31.44
N MET A 46 -13.07 -2.49 -32.65
CA MET A 46 -13.54 -1.61 -33.72
C MET A 46 -13.77 -2.40 -35.01
N TRP A 47 -14.77 -2.00 -35.78
CA TRP A 47 -15.03 -2.51 -37.13
C TRP A 47 -15.18 -1.34 -38.08
N LYS A 48 -14.36 -1.28 -39.14
CA LYS A 48 -14.34 -0.14 -40.09
C LYS A 48 -14.21 1.24 -39.44
N GLY A 49 -13.54 1.34 -38.29
CA GLY A 49 -13.34 2.60 -37.58
C GLY A 49 -14.41 2.95 -36.55
N GLU A 50 -15.44 2.13 -36.37
CA GLU A 50 -16.47 2.33 -35.33
C GLU A 50 -16.29 1.34 -34.18
N THR A 51 -16.45 1.82 -32.94
CA THR A 51 -16.42 0.97 -31.74
C THR A 51 -17.65 0.06 -31.70
N VAL A 52 -17.42 -1.25 -31.58
CA VAL A 52 -18.47 -2.28 -31.57
C VAL A 52 -18.16 -3.35 -30.52
N ASP A 53 -19.16 -4.13 -30.10
CA ASP A 53 -18.93 -5.31 -29.27
C ASP A 53 -18.12 -6.36 -30.05
N ILE A 54 -17.16 -7.01 -29.39
CA ILE A 54 -16.32 -8.04 -30.01
C ILE A 54 -17.13 -9.19 -30.63
N ARG A 55 -18.32 -9.50 -30.09
CA ARG A 55 -19.22 -10.51 -30.64
C ARG A 55 -19.74 -10.13 -32.03
N ASP A 56 -19.92 -8.83 -32.30
CA ASP A 56 -20.35 -8.36 -33.61
C ASP A 56 -19.24 -8.47 -34.65
N ILE A 57 -17.97 -8.28 -34.24
CA ILE A 57 -16.81 -8.59 -35.08
C ILE A 57 -16.81 -10.08 -35.42
N PHE A 58 -16.94 -10.95 -34.42
CA PHE A 58 -16.91 -12.40 -34.64
C PHE A 58 -18.01 -12.91 -35.58
N ARG A 59 -19.19 -12.26 -35.60
CA ARG A 59 -20.28 -12.58 -36.53
C ARG A 59 -20.02 -12.13 -37.97
N ARG A 60 -19.20 -11.10 -38.16
CA ARG A 60 -18.90 -10.49 -39.47
C ARG A 60 -17.65 -11.07 -40.13
N LEU A 61 -16.82 -11.80 -39.39
CA LEU A 61 -15.61 -12.41 -39.93
C LEU A 61 -15.95 -13.51 -40.95
N PRO A 62 -15.25 -13.57 -42.10
CA PRO A 62 -15.38 -14.65 -43.05
C PRO A 62 -14.84 -15.97 -42.48
N GLY A 63 -15.09 -17.10 -43.17
CA GLY A 63 -14.63 -18.42 -42.74
C GLY A 63 -13.10 -18.52 -42.55
N GLU A 64 -12.34 -17.78 -43.37
CA GLU A 64 -10.89 -17.59 -43.24
C GLU A 64 -10.55 -16.10 -43.39
N PHE A 65 -9.70 -15.61 -42.50
CA PHE A 65 -9.28 -14.20 -42.47
C PHE A 65 -7.82 -14.07 -42.05
N LEU A 66 -7.21 -12.95 -42.41
CA LEU A 66 -5.85 -12.62 -42.00
C LEU A 66 -5.87 -12.13 -40.54
N ILE A 67 -5.07 -12.78 -39.69
CA ILE A 67 -4.78 -12.38 -38.32
C ILE A 67 -3.41 -11.71 -38.33
N GLU A 68 -3.34 -10.47 -37.87
CA GLU A 68 -2.08 -9.75 -37.70
C GLU A 68 -2.00 -9.19 -36.28
N VAL A 69 -0.86 -9.38 -35.61
CA VAL A 69 -0.64 -8.86 -34.26
C VAL A 69 0.44 -7.79 -34.30
N TYR A 70 0.11 -6.63 -33.76
CA TYR A 70 0.99 -5.48 -33.67
C TYR A 70 1.21 -5.12 -32.20
N GLN A 71 2.46 -5.18 -31.77
CA GLN A 71 2.88 -4.70 -30.46
C GLN A 71 3.18 -3.21 -30.54
N CYS A 72 2.69 -2.45 -29.56
CA CYS A 72 2.93 -1.02 -29.48
C CYS A 72 3.02 -0.57 -28.01
N SER A 73 3.56 0.63 -27.79
CA SER A 73 3.55 1.24 -26.47
C SER A 73 2.14 1.69 -26.06
N ARG A 74 1.93 1.95 -24.77
CA ARG A 74 0.66 2.51 -24.26
C ARG A 74 0.37 3.90 -24.86
N GLY A 75 1.42 4.70 -25.12
CA GLY A 75 1.29 6.02 -25.77
C GLY A 75 0.80 5.91 -27.21
N GLU A 76 1.41 5.01 -28.00
CA GLU A 76 0.98 4.74 -29.38
C GLU A 76 -0.48 4.23 -29.43
N LEU A 77 -0.87 3.40 -28.46
CA LEU A 77 -2.24 2.87 -28.38
C LEU A 77 -3.26 3.97 -27.99
N LYS A 78 -2.87 4.90 -27.11
CA LYS A 78 -3.66 6.10 -26.74
C LYS A 78 -3.90 7.01 -27.96
N GLU A 79 -2.89 7.22 -28.79
CA GLU A 79 -3.02 8.01 -30.02
C GLU A 79 -4.01 7.39 -31.01
N MET A 80 -4.02 6.04 -31.13
CA MET A 80 -4.91 5.33 -32.05
C MET A 80 -6.38 5.30 -31.62
N LEU A 81 -6.65 5.24 -30.31
CA LEU A 81 -8.01 5.16 -29.76
C LEU A 81 -8.64 6.52 -29.49
N GLY A 82 -7.86 7.60 -29.51
CA GLY A 82 -8.30 8.91 -29.06
C GLY A 82 -8.47 8.96 -27.53
N ARG A 83 -8.36 10.17 -26.96
CA ARG A 83 -8.32 10.37 -25.49
C ARG A 83 -9.57 9.90 -24.72
N GLY A 84 -10.69 9.60 -25.40
CA GLY A 84 -11.98 9.29 -24.76
C GLY A 84 -12.45 7.83 -24.77
N ILE A 85 -11.72 6.89 -25.42
CA ILE A 85 -12.13 5.47 -25.50
C ILE A 85 -11.39 4.59 -24.47
N LEU A 86 -10.21 5.02 -24.03
CA LEU A 86 -9.53 4.41 -22.90
C LEU A 86 -10.16 4.94 -21.61
N PRO A 87 -10.31 4.11 -20.56
CA PRO A 87 -10.46 4.65 -19.22
C PRO A 87 -9.36 5.70 -19.03
N GLU A 88 -9.69 6.85 -18.46
CA GLU A 88 -8.70 7.78 -17.93
C GLU A 88 -7.94 7.04 -16.84
N VAL A 89 -6.95 6.26 -17.26
CA VAL A 89 -5.85 5.87 -16.40
C VAL A 89 -5.03 7.15 -16.34
N GLU A 90 -5.35 7.95 -15.31
CA GLU A 90 -4.41 8.83 -14.63
C GLU A 90 -3.01 8.20 -14.73
N GLU A 91 -1.98 9.00 -14.95
CA GLU A 91 -0.61 8.52 -15.05
C GLU A 91 -0.19 7.75 -13.77
N GLU A 92 -0.53 6.47 -13.70
CA GLU A 92 -0.20 5.60 -12.57
C GLU A 92 1.26 5.18 -12.75
N THR A 93 2.10 5.87 -11.99
CA THR A 93 3.22 5.30 -11.22
C THR A 93 3.66 3.92 -11.69
N SER A 94 4.83 3.86 -12.31
CA SER A 94 5.43 2.68 -12.94
C SER A 94 5.28 1.38 -12.16
N VAL A 95 4.17 0.65 -12.37
CA VAL A 95 3.96 -0.69 -11.80
C VAL A 95 4.94 -1.65 -12.47
N ARG A 96 5.97 -2.06 -11.73
CA ARG A 96 6.98 -3.02 -12.19
C ARG A 96 6.42 -4.44 -12.03
N ARG A 97 6.36 -5.18 -13.15
CA ARG A 97 6.02 -6.60 -13.15
C ARG A 97 7.30 -7.42 -13.13
N VAL A 98 7.46 -8.27 -12.11
CA VAL A 98 8.66 -9.08 -11.91
C VAL A 98 8.31 -10.52 -11.59
N LEU A 99 9.13 -11.46 -12.06
CA LEU A 99 9.08 -12.83 -11.56
C LEU A 99 9.89 -12.89 -10.26
N LEU A 100 9.25 -13.40 -9.21
CA LEU A 100 9.87 -13.54 -7.90
C LEU A 100 10.06 -15.03 -7.62
N ASP A 101 11.32 -15.43 -7.58
CA ASP A 101 11.79 -16.78 -7.24
C ASP A 101 11.79 -17.02 -5.71
N SER A 102 11.96 -15.96 -4.93
CA SER A 102 11.84 -15.99 -3.48
C SER A 102 11.20 -14.71 -2.95
N TYR A 103 10.70 -14.76 -1.70
CA TYR A 103 10.20 -13.56 -1.04
C TYR A 103 11.28 -12.49 -0.88
N ASN A 104 12.53 -12.89 -0.62
CA ASN A 104 13.64 -11.96 -0.40
C ASN A 104 14.00 -11.18 -1.67
N THR A 105 13.65 -11.69 -2.84
CA THR A 105 13.90 -11.03 -4.12
C THR A 105 13.13 -9.70 -4.24
N ILE A 106 12.06 -9.51 -3.46
CA ILE A 106 11.31 -8.24 -3.37
C ILE A 106 12.23 -7.09 -2.96
N TYR A 107 13.17 -7.32 -2.05
CA TYR A 107 14.07 -6.29 -1.51
C TYR A 107 15.00 -5.68 -2.55
N ASN A 108 15.20 -6.35 -3.69
CA ASN A 108 15.99 -5.82 -4.81
C ASN A 108 15.24 -4.74 -5.61
N TYR A 109 13.93 -4.63 -5.41
CA TYR A 109 13.06 -3.73 -6.17
C TYR A 109 12.48 -2.58 -5.34
N ILE A 110 12.70 -2.59 -4.02
CA ILE A 110 12.23 -1.57 -3.09
C ILE A 110 13.42 -0.85 -2.43
N ASP A 111 13.28 0.45 -2.23
CA ASP A 111 14.24 1.30 -1.53
C ASP A 111 13.61 1.91 -0.26
N SER A 112 14.09 3.08 0.17
CA SER A 112 13.58 3.78 1.35
C SER A 112 12.18 4.36 1.18
N ASN A 113 11.63 4.42 -0.04
CA ASN A 113 10.26 4.89 -0.26
C ASN A 113 9.21 3.85 0.20
N SER A 114 7.94 4.20 0.01
CA SER A 114 6.81 3.32 0.28
C SER A 114 6.40 2.55 -0.98
N TYR A 115 6.23 1.23 -0.85
CA TYR A 115 5.88 0.35 -1.96
C TYR A 115 4.72 -0.58 -1.61
N GLU A 116 3.81 -0.76 -2.56
CA GLU A 116 2.86 -1.87 -2.58
C GLU A 116 3.44 -3.01 -3.42
N VAL A 117 3.46 -4.20 -2.83
CA VAL A 117 3.86 -5.43 -3.51
C VAL A 117 2.69 -6.40 -3.51
N THR A 118 2.11 -6.59 -4.70
CA THR A 118 1.09 -7.61 -4.93
C THR A 118 1.73 -8.89 -5.48
N VAL A 119 1.60 -9.99 -4.75
CA VAL A 119 2.09 -11.32 -5.15
C VAL A 119 0.95 -12.20 -5.67
N ILE A 120 1.15 -12.78 -6.85
CA ILE A 120 0.15 -13.62 -7.52
C ILE A 120 0.79 -14.98 -7.84
N PRO A 121 0.42 -16.06 -7.12
CA PRO A 121 0.88 -17.40 -7.44
C PRO A 121 0.33 -17.91 -8.76
N LYS A 122 1.20 -18.49 -9.59
CA LYS A 122 0.81 -19.13 -10.85
C LYS A 122 -0.13 -20.33 -10.66
N ARG A 123 0.11 -21.17 -9.63
CA ARG A 123 -0.74 -22.34 -9.34
C ARG A 123 -2.13 -21.98 -8.81
N TYR A 124 -2.28 -20.81 -8.20
CA TYR A 124 -3.51 -20.36 -7.57
C TYR A 124 -3.82 -18.93 -8.03
N SER A 125 -4.04 -18.75 -9.34
CA SER A 125 -4.13 -17.41 -9.95
C SER A 125 -5.29 -16.54 -9.45
N SER A 126 -6.25 -17.13 -8.72
CA SER A 126 -7.32 -16.40 -8.03
C SER A 126 -6.89 -15.80 -6.69
N ASP A 127 -5.80 -16.29 -6.13
CA ASP A 127 -5.27 -15.84 -4.85
C ASP A 127 -4.31 -14.68 -5.08
N ARG A 128 -4.24 -13.76 -4.12
CA ARG A 128 -3.34 -12.61 -4.14
C ARG A 128 -2.89 -12.25 -2.74
N GLY A 129 -1.60 -12.04 -2.58
CA GLY A 129 -1.05 -11.40 -1.38
C GLY A 129 -0.72 -9.95 -1.65
N ILE A 130 -0.93 -9.09 -0.68
CA ILE A 130 -0.56 -7.68 -0.71
C ILE A 130 0.32 -7.44 0.51
N VAL A 131 1.51 -6.86 0.28
CA VAL A 131 2.40 -6.40 1.34
C VAL A 131 2.73 -4.95 1.07
N ILE A 132 2.52 -4.10 2.06
CA ILE A 132 2.97 -2.71 2.01
C ILE A 132 4.30 -2.62 2.73
N PHE A 133 5.27 -2.00 2.06
CA PHE A 133 6.58 -1.69 2.59
C PHE A 133 6.74 -0.18 2.78
N LYS A 134 7.43 0.21 3.84
CA LYS A 134 7.92 1.58 4.05
C LYS A 134 9.30 1.49 4.66
N ASP A 135 10.26 2.25 4.13
CA ASP A 135 11.66 2.17 4.55
C ASP A 135 12.22 0.73 4.52
N ARG A 136 11.84 -0.06 3.51
CA ARG A 136 12.14 -1.50 3.36
C ARG A 136 11.60 -2.41 4.47
N GLU A 137 10.75 -1.94 5.37
CA GLU A 137 10.11 -2.78 6.37
C GLU A 137 8.66 -3.10 6.01
N GLU A 138 8.20 -4.28 6.43
CA GLU A 138 6.84 -4.78 6.20
C GLU A 138 5.86 -4.09 7.18
N ILE A 139 4.97 -3.24 6.68
CA ILE A 139 4.06 -2.45 7.54
C ILE A 139 2.64 -2.97 7.57
N LEU A 140 2.20 -3.64 6.49
CA LEU A 140 0.88 -4.23 6.38
C LEU A 140 0.91 -5.46 5.49
N GLY A 141 0.18 -6.50 5.87
CA GLY A 141 0.06 -7.75 5.11
C GLY A 141 -1.39 -8.20 5.00
N VAL A 142 -1.84 -8.47 3.77
CA VAL A 142 -3.19 -8.97 3.47
C VAL A 142 -3.07 -10.11 2.47
N TYR A 143 -3.84 -11.18 2.67
CA TYR A 143 -3.88 -12.28 1.73
C TYR A 143 -5.33 -12.63 1.40
N HIS A 144 -5.68 -12.51 0.13
CA HIS A 144 -6.98 -12.93 -0.38
C HIS A 144 -6.85 -14.27 -1.06
N SER A 145 -7.71 -15.19 -0.64
CA SER A 145 -8.02 -16.42 -1.36
C SER A 145 -9.51 -16.42 -1.68
N LYS A 146 -9.93 -17.36 -2.53
CA LYS A 146 -11.32 -17.46 -3.02
C LYS A 146 -12.39 -17.32 -1.92
N ASP A 147 -12.14 -17.90 -0.74
CA ASP A 147 -13.14 -18.02 0.32
C ASP A 147 -12.77 -17.26 1.62
N LYS A 148 -11.58 -16.67 1.71
CA LYS A 148 -11.12 -15.98 2.93
C LYS A 148 -10.08 -14.90 2.67
N THR A 149 -10.14 -13.88 3.51
CA THR A 149 -9.09 -12.87 3.69
C THR A 149 -8.34 -13.16 4.99
N LEU A 150 -7.01 -13.24 4.92
CA LEU A 150 -6.13 -13.25 6.07
C LEU A 150 -5.45 -11.89 6.19
N GLU A 151 -5.13 -11.50 7.42
CA GLU A 151 -4.53 -10.20 7.72
C GLU A 151 -3.33 -10.37 8.67
N GLY A 152 -2.39 -9.43 8.59
CA GLY A 152 -1.26 -9.28 9.49
C GLY A 152 -0.25 -10.42 9.37
N SER A 153 0.29 -10.88 10.50
CA SER A 153 1.33 -11.91 10.53
C SER A 153 0.89 -13.25 9.91
N ARG A 154 -0.41 -13.56 9.95
CA ARG A 154 -1.00 -14.75 9.30
C ARG A 154 -0.99 -14.62 7.78
N ALA A 155 -1.34 -13.44 7.27
CA ALA A 155 -1.25 -13.16 5.84
C ALA A 155 0.20 -13.24 5.37
N LEU A 156 1.11 -12.59 6.09
CA LEU A 156 2.54 -12.57 5.77
C LEU A 156 3.15 -13.98 5.74
N SER A 157 2.83 -14.81 6.75
CA SER A 157 3.27 -16.22 6.78
C SER A 157 2.74 -17.00 5.57
N LYS A 158 1.48 -16.79 5.20
CA LYS A 158 0.87 -17.44 4.03
C LYS A 158 1.52 -16.99 2.72
N ILE A 159 1.79 -15.70 2.58
CA ILE A 159 2.50 -15.11 1.44
C ILE A 159 3.89 -15.73 1.29
N LYS A 160 4.68 -15.78 2.37
CA LYS A 160 6.02 -16.39 2.37
C LYS A 160 5.97 -17.88 1.98
N ALA A 161 4.98 -18.63 2.47
CA ALA A 161 4.81 -20.04 2.14
C ALA A 161 4.50 -20.31 0.66
N ILE A 162 3.90 -19.36 -0.07
CA ILE A 162 3.55 -19.54 -1.48
C ILE A 162 4.78 -19.73 -2.36
N PHE A 163 5.87 -19.03 -2.05
CA PHE A 163 7.13 -19.14 -2.80
C PHE A 163 7.72 -20.55 -2.78
N ALA A 164 7.42 -21.34 -1.75
CA ALA A 164 7.86 -22.73 -1.68
C ALA A 164 7.07 -23.68 -2.60
N VAL A 165 5.87 -23.28 -3.05
CA VAL A 165 4.91 -24.18 -3.71
C VAL A 165 4.44 -23.70 -5.09
N SER A 166 4.79 -22.48 -5.51
CA SER A 166 4.41 -21.90 -6.79
C SER A 166 5.43 -20.86 -7.25
N GLU A 167 5.62 -20.75 -8.58
CA GLU A 167 6.18 -19.54 -9.17
C GLU A 167 5.26 -18.35 -8.84
N VAL A 168 5.86 -17.20 -8.54
CA VAL A 168 5.14 -15.99 -8.11
C VAL A 168 5.41 -14.85 -9.07
N LYS A 169 4.33 -14.21 -9.53
CA LYS A 169 4.40 -12.91 -10.19
C LYS A 169 4.27 -11.81 -9.14
N GLY A 170 5.19 -10.86 -9.12
CA GLY A 170 5.13 -9.65 -8.31
C GLY A 170 4.73 -8.44 -9.14
N LEU A 171 3.77 -7.66 -8.63
CA LEU A 171 3.46 -6.32 -9.11
C LEU A 171 3.93 -5.36 -8.03
N ILE A 172 4.90 -4.50 -8.36
CA ILE A 172 5.55 -3.59 -7.41
C ILE A 172 5.30 -2.16 -7.88
N ARG A 173 4.69 -1.34 -7.04
CA ARG A 173 4.44 0.07 -7.33
C ARG A 173 4.76 0.93 -6.11
N GLU A 174 5.17 2.16 -6.35
CA GLU A 174 5.20 3.16 -5.28
C GLU A 174 3.77 3.46 -4.85
N ILE A 175 3.58 3.67 -3.55
CA ILE A 175 2.28 3.93 -2.95
C ILE A 175 2.34 5.22 -2.12
N SER A 176 1.33 6.05 -2.24
CA SER A 176 1.22 7.31 -1.50
C SER A 176 0.86 7.08 -0.02
N GLU A 177 1.16 8.07 0.83
CA GLU A 177 0.78 8.02 2.25
C GLU A 177 -0.75 7.95 2.45
N GLU A 178 -1.52 8.58 1.55
CA GLU A 178 -2.98 8.55 1.55
C GLU A 178 -3.52 7.14 1.31
N GLU A 179 -2.97 6.43 0.30
CA GLU A 179 -3.35 5.05 0.00
C GLU A 179 -2.92 4.10 1.13
N ILE A 180 -1.74 4.28 1.73
CA ILE A 180 -1.32 3.50 2.90
C ILE A 180 -2.34 3.65 4.03
N LYS A 181 -2.77 4.89 4.32
CA LYS A 181 -3.79 5.16 5.34
C LYS A 181 -5.13 4.49 4.99
N GLU A 182 -5.51 4.45 3.72
CA GLU A 182 -6.72 3.74 3.27
C GLU A 182 -6.60 2.22 3.50
N TYR A 183 -5.46 1.61 3.18
CA TYR A 183 -5.19 0.21 3.50
C TYR A 183 -5.26 -0.07 5.00
N MET A 184 -4.68 0.79 5.82
CA MET A 184 -4.71 0.64 7.28
C MET A 184 -6.12 0.75 7.86
N ARG A 185 -6.99 1.59 7.27
CA ARG A 185 -8.41 1.70 7.64
C ARG A 185 -9.21 0.50 7.18
N THR A 186 -8.95 0.00 5.98
CA THR A 186 -9.67 -1.14 5.38
C THR A 186 -9.28 -2.46 6.03
N TYR A 187 -8.00 -2.63 6.37
CA TYR A 187 -7.43 -3.84 6.95
C TYR A 187 -6.71 -3.53 8.28
N PRO A 188 -7.44 -3.15 9.35
CA PRO A 188 -6.84 -2.76 10.61
C PRO A 188 -6.10 -3.92 11.30
N LYS A 189 -6.52 -5.18 11.07
CA LYS A 189 -5.79 -6.36 11.57
C LYS A 189 -4.60 -6.73 10.66
N GLY A 190 -4.50 -6.07 9.51
CA GLY A 190 -3.44 -6.18 8.51
C GLY A 190 -2.11 -5.57 8.96
N ILE A 191 -2.17 -4.62 9.89
CA ILE A 191 -1.04 -3.79 10.30
C ILE A 191 -0.01 -4.65 11.05
N LEU A 192 1.21 -4.69 10.52
CA LEU A 192 2.39 -5.37 11.08
C LEU A 192 3.22 -4.41 11.93
N LYS A 193 3.42 -3.19 11.42
CA LYS A 193 4.16 -2.12 12.09
C LYS A 193 3.54 -0.78 11.72
N ARG A 194 3.46 0.15 12.69
CA ARG A 194 2.96 1.50 12.45
C ARG A 194 4.14 2.44 12.27
N PHE A 195 4.33 2.94 11.07
CA PHE A 195 5.26 4.04 10.78
C PHE A 195 4.56 5.37 10.97
N ILE A 196 4.14 5.66 12.21
CA ILE A 196 3.75 7.01 12.59
C ILE A 196 4.98 7.67 13.20
N SER A 197 5.27 8.92 12.81
CA SER A 197 6.28 9.71 13.53
C SER A 197 5.74 10.04 14.93
N LEU A 198 6.64 10.29 15.88
CA LEU A 198 6.21 10.71 17.21
C LEU A 198 5.41 12.03 17.12
N GLU A 199 5.82 12.91 16.22
CA GLU A 199 5.17 14.19 15.93
C GLU A 199 3.75 14.01 15.40
N ASP A 200 3.52 13.06 14.49
CA ASP A 200 2.19 12.81 13.93
C ASP A 200 1.27 12.15 14.95
N LEU A 201 1.79 11.24 15.79
CA LEU A 201 1.04 10.68 16.91
C LEU A 201 0.61 11.79 17.89
N LEU A 202 1.50 12.75 18.16
CA LEU A 202 1.17 13.89 19.02
C LEU A 202 0.14 14.82 18.38
N LYS A 203 0.22 15.08 17.07
CA LYS A 203 -0.80 15.87 16.37
C LYS A 203 -2.17 15.20 16.45
N GLU A 204 -2.24 13.87 16.27
CA GLU A 204 -3.47 13.11 16.39
C GLU A 204 -4.03 13.15 17.82
N ILE A 205 -3.18 12.98 18.84
CA ILE A 205 -3.60 13.07 20.24
C ILE A 205 -4.05 14.50 20.59
N LYS A 206 -3.36 15.52 20.08
CA LYS A 206 -3.63 16.93 20.40
C LYS A 206 -4.70 17.57 19.52
N SER A 207 -5.22 16.86 18.51
CA SER A 207 -6.36 17.37 17.71
C SER A 207 -7.66 17.38 18.52
N ARG A 208 -7.72 16.64 19.63
CA ARG A 208 -8.79 16.74 20.64
C ARG A 208 -8.42 17.75 21.72
N ALA A 209 -9.44 18.32 22.37
CA ALA A 209 -9.24 19.17 23.54
C ALA A 209 -8.60 18.35 24.69
N PRO A 210 -7.74 18.95 25.51
CA PRO A 210 -7.23 18.29 26.71
C PRO A 210 -8.37 18.02 27.69
N ASP A 211 -8.32 16.87 28.38
CA ASP A 211 -9.30 16.50 29.41
C ASP A 211 -9.13 17.36 30.66
N LYS A 212 -7.89 17.79 30.93
CA LYS A 212 -7.56 18.63 32.08
C LYS A 212 -6.47 19.63 31.72
N VAL A 213 -6.62 20.86 32.19
CA VAL A 213 -5.61 21.91 32.15
C VAL A 213 -5.31 22.35 33.58
N LEU A 214 -4.05 22.33 33.96
CA LEU A 214 -3.56 22.63 35.30
C LEU A 214 -2.45 23.68 35.24
N TYR A 215 -2.27 24.40 36.34
CA TYR A 215 -1.23 25.43 36.48
C TYR A 215 -0.45 25.18 37.76
N ASN A 216 0.87 25.10 37.63
CA ASN A 216 1.81 25.01 38.76
C ASN A 216 1.62 23.80 39.69
N ASP A 217 0.98 22.73 39.21
CA ASP A 217 0.83 21.49 39.96
C ASP A 217 2.12 20.67 39.99
N SER A 218 2.29 19.90 41.06
CA SER A 218 3.43 18.99 41.22
C SER A 218 3.39 17.86 40.20
N LEU A 219 4.57 17.48 39.69
CA LEU A 219 4.73 16.35 38.77
C LEU A 219 4.16 15.04 39.33
N MET A 220 4.17 14.84 40.65
CA MET A 220 3.62 13.64 41.28
C MET A 220 2.10 13.59 41.24
N ASP A 221 1.45 14.76 41.30
CA ASP A 221 -0.01 14.86 41.42
C ASP A 221 -0.72 14.80 40.06
N ILE A 222 0.03 15.03 38.99
CA ILE A 222 -0.47 14.96 37.60
C ILE A 222 -0.35 13.56 36.99
N LEU A 223 0.33 12.61 37.65
CA LEU A 223 0.44 11.24 37.13
C LEU A 223 -0.90 10.52 37.24
N THR A 224 -1.37 10.02 36.10
CA THR A 224 -2.69 9.41 35.95
C THR A 224 -2.66 7.90 36.18
N GLU A 225 -3.78 7.37 36.69
CA GLU A 225 -4.02 5.92 36.74
C GLU A 225 -4.19 5.37 35.31
N GLU A 226 -5.10 5.96 34.54
CA GLU A 226 -5.32 5.60 33.14
C GLU A 226 -4.19 6.12 32.23
N PRO A 227 -3.87 5.41 31.13
CA PRO A 227 -2.89 5.86 30.16
C PRO A 227 -3.19 7.28 29.67
N SER A 228 -2.26 8.21 29.87
CA SER A 228 -2.42 9.62 29.46
C SER A 228 -1.13 10.21 28.93
N LEU A 229 -1.24 11.10 27.95
CA LEU A 229 -0.19 12.02 27.52
C LEU A 229 -0.32 13.31 28.34
N ILE A 230 0.78 13.70 28.97
CA ILE A 230 0.91 14.92 29.76
C ILE A 230 1.86 15.84 29.00
N GLU A 231 1.35 16.97 28.54
CA GLU A 231 2.12 18.04 27.91
C GLU A 231 2.40 19.15 28.94
N ILE A 232 3.67 19.54 29.05
CA ILE A 232 4.14 20.57 29.97
C ILE A 232 4.75 21.69 29.14
N ASN A 233 4.23 22.92 29.31
CA ASN A 233 4.68 24.13 28.61
C ASN A 233 4.85 23.95 27.09
N GLY A 234 3.90 23.23 26.48
CA GLY A 234 3.76 23.12 25.02
C GLY A 234 4.84 22.32 24.28
N SER A 235 5.83 21.75 24.99
CA SER A 235 7.00 21.13 24.32
C SER A 235 7.61 19.94 25.06
N MET A 236 7.28 19.76 26.34
CA MET A 236 7.76 18.65 27.16
C MET A 236 6.65 17.64 27.35
N TYR A 237 6.98 16.35 27.20
CA TYR A 237 5.96 15.30 27.18
C TYR A 237 6.31 14.15 28.10
N ILE A 238 5.30 13.67 28.82
CA ILE A 238 5.31 12.47 29.64
C ILE A 238 4.13 11.61 29.23
N VAL A 239 4.33 10.30 29.14
CA VAL A 239 3.23 9.33 29.10
C VAL A 239 3.16 8.65 30.46
N SER A 240 2.02 8.80 31.12
CA SER A 240 1.74 8.24 32.44
C SER A 240 0.78 7.06 32.35
N LYS A 241 1.00 6.05 33.20
CA LYS A 241 0.07 4.95 33.46
C LYS A 241 0.32 4.39 34.86
N ASP A 242 -0.73 4.00 35.58
CA ASP A 242 -0.65 3.40 36.92
C ASP A 242 0.13 4.34 37.89
N ARG A 243 -0.07 5.66 37.73
CA ARG A 243 0.64 6.75 38.42
C ARG A 243 2.17 6.69 38.28
N LYS A 244 2.66 6.15 37.17
CA LYS A 244 4.08 6.05 36.86
C LYS A 244 4.37 6.65 35.49
N VAL A 245 5.56 7.22 35.37
CA VAL A 245 6.09 7.65 34.08
C VAL A 245 6.58 6.44 33.31
N VAL A 246 6.02 6.24 32.11
CA VAL A 246 6.39 5.13 31.21
C VAL A 246 7.32 5.62 30.10
N TYR A 247 7.01 6.80 29.54
CA TYR A 247 7.79 7.43 28.47
C TYR A 247 7.98 8.92 28.76
N ALA A 248 9.10 9.48 28.29
CA ALA A 248 9.38 10.91 28.38
C ALA A 248 10.24 11.39 27.21
N PHE A 249 9.95 12.59 26.70
CA PHE A 249 10.70 13.22 25.61
C PHE A 249 10.53 14.74 25.58
N PHE A 250 11.57 15.44 25.14
CA PHE A 250 11.63 16.90 25.04
C PHE A 250 12.76 17.31 24.08
N GLY A 251 12.47 18.03 22.99
CA GLY A 251 13.50 18.40 22.00
C GLY A 251 14.24 17.17 21.48
N ASP A 252 15.55 17.10 21.67
CA ASP A 252 16.38 15.92 21.35
C ASP A 252 16.59 14.96 22.55
N TYR A 253 16.07 15.32 23.72
CA TYR A 253 16.14 14.48 24.91
C TYR A 253 15.09 13.37 24.83
N ARG A 254 15.51 12.15 25.19
CA ARG A 254 14.69 10.92 25.15
C ARG A 254 14.83 10.15 26.46
N GLY A 255 13.75 9.47 26.89
CA GLY A 255 13.73 8.55 28.02
C GLY A 255 14.15 9.20 29.34
N ASP A 256 15.00 8.51 30.10
CA ASP A 256 15.45 8.95 31.44
C ASP A 256 16.07 10.36 31.43
N LYS A 257 16.79 10.70 30.36
CA LYS A 257 17.44 12.01 30.20
C LYS A 257 16.40 13.12 30.06
N ALA A 258 15.36 12.88 29.26
CA ALA A 258 14.23 13.80 29.15
C ALA A 258 13.49 13.91 30.47
N TYR A 259 13.18 12.78 31.11
CA TYR A 259 12.45 12.78 32.38
C TYR A 259 13.17 13.59 33.48
N ARG A 260 14.49 13.41 33.61
CA ARG A 260 15.30 14.19 34.57
C ARG A 260 15.23 15.70 34.29
N TYR A 261 15.28 16.08 33.01
CA TYR A 261 15.16 17.47 32.61
C TYR A 261 13.79 18.04 32.97
N ILE A 262 12.72 17.33 32.61
CA ILE A 262 11.34 17.73 32.89
C ILE A 262 11.12 17.86 34.41
N LYS A 263 11.55 16.87 35.20
CA LYS A 263 11.46 16.92 36.65
C LYS A 263 12.13 18.16 37.24
N ASN A 264 13.35 18.47 36.80
CA ASN A 264 14.06 19.68 37.24
C ASN A 264 13.33 20.94 36.80
N TYR A 265 12.84 20.99 35.56
CA TYR A 265 12.09 22.12 35.04
C TYR A 265 10.85 22.42 35.90
N CYS A 266 10.11 21.38 36.27
CA CYS A 266 8.89 21.49 37.08
C CYS A 266 9.14 21.98 38.53
N LEU A 267 10.35 21.89 39.06
CA LEU A 267 10.65 22.34 40.43
C LEU A 267 10.85 23.84 40.56
N PHE A 268 11.20 24.53 39.47
CA PHE A 268 11.72 25.90 39.54
C PHE A 268 10.94 26.92 38.73
N ARG A 269 9.86 26.51 38.06
CA ARG A 269 9.15 27.36 37.10
C ARG A 269 7.65 27.17 37.16
N ASP A 270 6.95 28.27 36.90
CA ASP A 270 5.53 28.22 36.58
C ASP A 270 5.33 27.42 35.28
N MET A 271 4.27 26.61 35.25
CA MET A 271 4.00 25.74 34.12
C MET A 271 2.51 25.52 33.90
N GLU A 272 2.15 25.51 32.62
CA GLU A 272 0.87 25.03 32.12
C GLU A 272 1.01 23.54 31.79
N ILE A 273 0.05 22.74 32.26
CA ILE A 273 0.03 21.29 32.09
C ILE A 273 -1.29 20.91 31.42
N LYS A 274 -1.20 20.17 30.32
CA LYS A 274 -2.36 19.61 29.60
C LYS A 274 -2.32 18.10 29.68
N ILE A 275 -3.44 17.50 30.05
CA ILE A 275 -3.58 16.04 30.14
C ILE A 275 -4.55 15.58 29.06
N TYR A 276 -4.11 14.60 28.28
CA TYR A 276 -4.87 13.95 27.22
C TYR A 276 -4.95 12.46 27.52
N SER A 277 -6.14 11.93 27.77
CA SER A 277 -6.40 10.51 27.97
C SER A 277 -6.09 9.77 26.69
N LEU A 278 -5.36 8.66 26.78
CA LEU A 278 -4.98 7.83 25.64
C LEU A 278 -5.92 6.64 25.54
N ASN A 279 -6.41 6.38 24.34
CA ASN A 279 -7.08 5.12 24.08
C ASN A 279 -6.06 3.95 24.02
N SER A 280 -6.56 2.72 24.02
CA SER A 280 -5.72 1.52 24.03
C SER A 280 -4.79 1.40 22.81
N GLU A 281 -5.18 1.97 21.68
CA GLU A 281 -4.41 1.95 20.44
C GLU A 281 -3.28 2.97 20.46
N GLU A 282 -3.58 4.22 20.81
CA GLU A 282 -2.60 5.30 20.98
C GLU A 282 -1.52 4.92 22.00
N TYR A 283 -1.92 4.38 23.16
CA TYR A 283 -0.96 3.93 24.17
C TYR A 283 -0.06 2.79 23.65
N ARG A 284 -0.59 1.90 22.80
CA ARG A 284 0.21 0.84 22.18
C ARG A 284 1.21 1.38 21.17
N MET A 285 0.88 2.44 20.43
CA MET A 285 1.78 3.05 19.45
C MET A 285 3.05 3.62 20.11
N PHE A 286 2.97 4.10 21.36
CA PHE A 286 4.16 4.54 22.09
C PHE A 286 5.21 3.44 22.31
N ARG A 287 4.83 2.15 22.24
CA ARG A 287 5.78 1.03 22.39
C ARG A 287 6.78 0.92 21.23
N ASP A 288 6.44 1.51 20.08
CA ASP A 288 7.28 1.46 18.89
C ASP A 288 8.47 2.44 19.01
N PHE A 289 8.34 3.48 19.84
CA PHE A 289 9.41 4.44 20.16
C PHE A 289 10.20 3.99 21.40
N LYS A 290 11.12 3.04 21.21
CA LYS A 290 11.87 2.43 22.33
C LYS A 290 12.82 3.40 23.04
N ASP A 291 13.30 4.42 22.33
CA ASP A 291 14.27 5.42 22.81
C ASP A 291 13.66 6.39 23.84
N ILE A 292 12.35 6.62 23.79
CA ILE A 292 11.64 7.49 24.76
C ILE A 292 11.23 6.78 26.05
N LYS A 293 11.48 5.47 26.17
CA LYS A 293 11.11 4.69 27.35
C LYS A 293 11.95 5.08 28.55
N VAL A 294 11.29 5.35 29.67
CA VAL A 294 11.92 5.59 30.97
C VAL A 294 12.17 4.24 31.64
N LYS A 295 13.41 4.01 32.09
CA LYS A 295 13.76 2.80 32.82
C LYS A 295 13.45 3.06 34.29
N GLY A 296 12.37 2.44 34.77
CA GLY A 296 11.96 2.48 36.17
C GLY A 296 13.03 1.95 37.12
#